data_AF-A0ABC9VGA4-F1
#
_entry.id   AF-A0ABC9VGA4-F1
#
_cell.length_a   1.000
_cell.length_b   1.000
_cell.length_c   1.000
_cell.angle_alpha   90.00
_cell.angle_beta   90.00
_cell.angle_gamma   90.00
#
_symmetry.space_group_name_H-M   'P 1'
#
loop_
_entity.id
_entity.type
_entity.pdbx_description
1 polymer ?
#
loop_
_entity_poly.entity_id
_entity_poly.type
_entity_poly.pdbx_seq_one_letter_code
_entity_poly.pdbx_strand_id
1 'polypeptide(L)' 'MYSLYVKVDTDGNIVDSIAGKNLIPLGYDYDYFFTVNEDTLMNLSNYKVENGQLRAVNTLPNTE' A
#
# COMPACT_ATOMS: atom_id res chain seq x y z
N MET A 1 -11.70 -7.22 5.25
CA MET A 1 -10.30 -7.14 4.76
C MET A 1 -10.31 -7.11 3.24
N TYR A 2 -9.36 -6.41 2.65
CA TYR A 2 -9.19 -6.23 1.20
C TYR A 2 -7.82 -6.80 0.80
N SER A 3 -7.76 -7.42 -0.38
CA SER A 3 -6.51 -7.74 -1.06
C SER A 3 -5.98 -6.47 -1.69
N LEU A 4 -4.72 -6.14 -1.41
CA LEU A 4 -4.02 -4.98 -1.94
C LEU A 4 -2.75 -5.46 -2.65
N TYR A 5 -2.62 -5.14 -3.92
CA TYR A 5 -1.40 -5.32 -4.69
C TYR A 5 -0.80 -3.95 -4.97
N VAL A 6 0.49 -3.78 -4.74
CA VAL A 6 1.18 -2.50 -4.92
C VAL A 6 2.45 -2.67 -5.73
N LYS A 7 2.71 -1.65 -6.54
CA LYS A 7 3.98 -1.43 -7.21
C LYS A 7 4.68 -0.27 -6.52
N VAL A 8 5.98 -0.41 -6.28
CA VAL A 8 6.75 0.59 -5.55
C VAL A 8 7.94 1.10 -6.34
N ASP A 9 8.40 2.31 -6.03
CA ASP A 9 9.69 2.82 -6.50
C ASP A 9 10.87 2.29 -5.64
N THR A 10 12.08 2.75 -5.94
CA THR A 10 13.30 2.37 -5.22
C THR A 10 13.32 2.81 -3.76
N ASP A 11 12.52 3.81 -3.38
CA ASP A 11 12.41 4.34 -2.02
C ASP A 11 11.24 3.69 -1.24
N GLY A 12 10.51 2.77 -1.89
CA GLY A 12 9.37 2.06 -1.33
C GLY A 12 8.05 2.80 -1.42
N ASN A 13 7.99 3.95 -2.12
CA ASN A 13 6.74 4.69 -2.30
C ASN A 13 5.82 3.94 -3.27
N ILE A 14 4.52 3.94 -2.97
CA ILE A 14 3.52 3.27 -3.81
C ILE A 14 3.28 4.14 -5.05
N VAL A 15 3.66 3.63 -6.23
CA VAL A 15 3.46 4.32 -7.52
C VAL A 15 2.22 3.82 -8.25
N ASP A 16 1.78 2.60 -7.96
CA ASP A 16 0.54 2.04 -8.48
C ASP A 16 -0.05 1.02 -7.48
N SER A 17 -1.37 0.89 -7.47
CA SER A 17 -2.05 -0.03 -6.57
C SER A 17 -3.41 -0.45 -7.09
N ILE A 18 -3.78 -1.69 -6.76
CA ILE A 18 -5.12 -2.20 -6.99
C ILE A 18 -5.61 -2.93 -5.74
N ALA A 19 -6.86 -2.68 -5.36
CA ALA A 19 -7.45 -3.27 -4.18
C ALA A 19 -8.87 -3.78 -4.41
N GLY A 20 -9.22 -4.88 -3.73
CA GLY A 20 -10.56 -5.44 -3.81
C GLY A 20 -10.77 -6.61 -2.84
N LYS A 21 -12.02 -6.97 -2.57
CA LYS A 21 -12.34 -8.14 -1.71
C LYS A 21 -12.05 -9.46 -2.41
N ASN A 22 -12.30 -9.54 -3.71
CA ASN A 22 -12.08 -10.71 -4.56
C ASN A 22 -11.39 -10.25 -5.84
N LEU A 23 -10.07 -10.04 -5.78
CA LEU A 23 -9.29 -9.51 -6.88
C LEU A 23 -8.17 -10.46 -7.27
N ILE A 24 -8.04 -10.72 -8.57
CA ILE A 24 -6.93 -11.42 -9.18
C ILE A 24 -6.30 -10.45 -10.20
N PRO A 25 -5.08 -9.95 -9.96
CA PRO A 25 -4.43 -9.06 -10.91
C PRO A 25 -4.00 -9.89 -12.13
N LEU A 26 -4.61 -9.63 -13.29
CA LEU A 26 -4.27 -10.31 -14.54
C LEU A 26 -3.36 -9.40 -15.37
N GLY A 27 -2.17 -9.89 -15.73
CA GLY A 27 -1.27 -9.23 -16.69
C GLY A 27 -0.56 -7.97 -16.16
N TYR A 28 -0.50 -7.78 -14.85
CA TYR A 28 0.24 -6.69 -14.22
C TYR A 28 1.25 -7.24 -13.19
N ASP A 29 2.49 -6.78 -13.28
CA ASP A 29 3.55 -7.11 -12.32
C ASP A 29 3.52 -6.13 -11.15
N TYR A 30 3.01 -6.59 -10.02
CA TYR A 30 3.07 -5.89 -8.73
C TYR A 30 4.19 -6.48 -7.86
N ASP A 31 4.88 -5.63 -7.10
CA ASP A 31 6.04 -6.04 -6.31
C ASP A 31 5.63 -6.71 -4.98
N TYR A 32 4.52 -6.26 -4.38
CA TYR A 32 4.06 -6.71 -3.08
C TYR A 32 2.56 -6.96 -3.03
N PHE A 33 2.17 -7.86 -2.12
CA PHE A 33 0.79 -8.20 -1.78
C PHE A 33 0.56 -8.07 -0.28
N PHE A 34 -0.55 -7.43 0.10
CA PHE A 34 -0.96 -7.23 1.49
C PHE A 34 -2.46 -7.49 1.66
N THR A 35 -2.82 -7.91 2.87
CA THR A 35 -4.22 -7.93 3.33
C THR A 35 -4.44 -6.76 4.27
N VAL A 36 -5.30 -5.83 3.90
CA VAL A 36 -5.52 -4.57 4.63
C VAL A 36 -6.97 -4.38 5.05
N ASN A 37 -7.24 -3.45 5.98
CA ASN A 37 -8.59 -3.03 6.30
C ASN A 37 -9.02 -1.85 5.39
N GLU A 38 -10.26 -1.39 5.57
CA GLU A 38 -10.80 -0.27 4.79
C GLU A 38 -10.09 1.05 5.09
N ASP A 39 -9.74 1.29 6.36
CA ASP A 39 -9.06 2.52 6.79
C ASP A 39 -7.67 2.68 6.14
N THR A 40 -6.87 1.61 6.10
CA THR A 40 -5.57 1.60 5.42
C THR A 40 -5.74 1.85 3.92
N LEU A 41 -6.76 1.26 3.29
CA LEU A 41 -7.02 1.45 1.86
C LEU A 41 -7.41 2.90 1.54
N MET A 42 -8.28 3.51 2.35
CA MET A 42 -8.69 4.92 2.19
C MET A 42 -7.55 5.90 2.42
N ASN A 43 -6.54 5.51 3.20
CA ASN A 43 -5.39 6.35 3.55
C ASN A 43 -4.08 5.85 2.94
N LEU A 44 -4.13 5.10 1.83
CA LEU A 44 -2.95 4.42 1.27
C LEU A 44 -1.80 5.38 0.91
N SER A 45 -2.10 6.64 0.58
CA SER A 45 -1.10 7.70 0.36
C SER A 45 -0.22 7.99 1.57
N ASN A 46 -0.64 7.59 2.77
CA ASN A 46 0.11 7.73 4.01
C ASN A 46 0.94 6.47 4.32
N TYR A 47 1.10 5.55 3.36
CA TYR A 47 1.84 4.31 3.54
C TYR A 47 2.91 4.15 2.47
N LYS A 48 3.97 3.43 2.84
CA LYS A 48 5.03 2.97 1.94
C LYS A 48 5.45 1.55 2.30
N VAL A 49 6.17 0.88 1.41
CA VAL A 49 6.71 -0.45 1.69
C VAL A 49 8.15 -0.31 2.17
N GLU A 50 8.41 -0.69 3.42
CA GLU A 50 9.75 -0.74 4.00
C GLU A 50 10.06 -2.16 4.47
N ASN A 51 11.20 -2.70 4.05
CA ASN A 51 11.63 -4.06 4.41
C ASN A 51 10.56 -5.13 4.13
N GLY A 52 9.84 -4.96 3.01
CA GLY A 52 8.74 -5.86 2.60
C GLY A 52 7.45 -5.73 3.42
N GLN A 53 7.32 -4.69 4.24
CA GLN A 53 6.15 -4.43 5.06
C GLN A 53 5.51 -3.09 4.72
N LEU A 54 4.18 -3.06 4.67
CA LEU A 54 3.42 -1.82 4.53
C LEU A 54 3.49 -1.04 5.85
N ARG A 55 4.15 0.13 5.83
CA ARG A 55 4.38 1.00 6.99
C ARG A 55 3.73 2.35 6.75
N ALA A 56 3.05 2.87 7.77
CA ALA A 56 2.57 4.24 7.74
C ALA A 56 3.78 5.18 7.70
N VAL A 57 3.81 6.07 6.72
CA VAL A 57 4.71 7.22 6.73
C VAL A 57 4.17 8.13 7.82
N ASN A 58 4.90 8.29 8.92
CA ASN A 58 4.58 9.33 9.89
C ASN A 58 4.65 10.67 9.15
N THR A 59 3.52 11.20 8.69
CA THR A 59 3.36 12.65 8.68
C THR A 59 3.54 13.04 10.13
N LEU A 60 4.58 13.83 10.42
CA LEU A 60 4.94 14.27 11.77
C LEU A 60 3.65 14.58 12.56
N PRO A 61 3.55 14.23 13.85
CA PRO A 61 2.53 14.84 14.67
C PRO A 61 2.72 16.35 14.52
N ASN A 62 1.69 17.06 14.09
CA ASN A 62 1.67 18.52 14.17
C ASN A 62 2.05 18.85 15.62
N THR A 63 3.28 19.32 15.78
CA THR A 63 3.78 19.85 17.05
C THR A 63 3.78 21.34 16.82
N GLU A 64 2.64 21.97 17.12
CA GLU A 64 2.52 23.34 17.61
C GLU A 64 1.11 23.54 18.20
#